data_AF-A0A9P6G181-F1
#
_entry.id   AF-A0A9P6G181-F1
#
_cell.length_a   1.000
_cell.length_b   1.000
_cell.length_c   1.000
_cell.angle_alpha   90.00
_cell.angle_beta   90.00
_cell.angle_gamma   90.00
#
_symmetry.space_group_name_H-M   'P 1'
#
loop_
_entity.id
_entity.type
_entity.pdbx_description
1 polymer ?
#
loop_
_entity_poly.entity_id
_entity_poly.type
_entity_poly.pdbx_seq_one_letter_code
_entity_poly.pdbx_strand_id
1 'polypeptide(L)'
;MSLPLPFQKEIVAELVAEDALLIIARGLGLRNILGAFLQIYSQPQNLVLLINTNSDQETELRDDLCANTSQSANGLHFRTITSELSVNERADLYRFGGVMAITSRILVMDLLTNRVPVHLVTGILVANAHRVTATSTEAFILRLFRQKNSQGFIKAFSDQPEHFASGFATLEKALKLLYLRKVNLWPRFHVTVSESLESNTANVIEIRQPLTKAMKSIQAAIIECMDVCLQELRRSSSAIELDIEDLTVDNALFKSFDVIIRRQLDPIWHRVSQKTKQLVGDLKMLRNLLGYLVTYDSVNFNLYLETILATFHPNSGSYWILTDPAEKIFSVHSSIPP
;
A
#
# COMPACT_ATOMS: atom_id res chain seq x y z
N MET A 1 -17.31 -20.19 0.55
CA MET A 1 -15.87 -20.44 0.50
C MET A 1 -15.54 -21.34 1.67
N SER A 2 -15.30 -22.64 1.43
CA SER A 2 -14.58 -23.42 2.43
C SER A 2 -13.19 -22.81 2.53
N LEU A 3 -12.87 -22.14 3.63
CA LEU A 3 -11.53 -21.63 3.88
C LEU A 3 -10.55 -22.80 3.68
N PRO A 4 -9.68 -22.75 2.64
CA PRO A 4 -8.90 -23.91 2.24
C PRO A 4 -7.84 -24.27 3.28
N LEU A 5 -7.30 -23.28 3.98
CA LEU A 5 -6.15 -23.44 4.88
C LEU A 5 -6.57 -23.31 6.35
N PRO A 6 -5.97 -24.10 7.26
CA PRO A 6 -6.37 -24.14 8.67
C PRO A 6 -6.12 -22.80 9.38
N PHE A 7 -5.00 -22.11 9.09
CA PHE A 7 -4.74 -20.79 9.68
C PHE A 7 -5.82 -19.76 9.31
N GLN A 8 -6.42 -19.86 8.12
CA GLN A 8 -7.48 -18.93 7.72
C GLN A 8 -8.76 -19.16 8.53
N LYS A 9 -9.05 -20.42 8.91
CA LYS A 9 -10.18 -20.76 9.79
C LYS A 9 -9.98 -20.20 11.20
N GLU A 10 -8.76 -20.32 11.71
CA GLU A 10 -8.37 -19.77 13.01
C GLU A 10 -8.52 -18.25 13.04
N ILE A 11 -7.99 -17.55 12.02
CA ILE A 11 -8.16 -16.08 11.86
C ILE A 11 -9.63 -15.69 11.89
N VAL A 12 -10.48 -16.39 11.14
CA VAL A 12 -11.91 -16.07 11.08
C VAL A 12 -12.58 -16.33 12.43
N ALA A 13 -12.25 -17.41 13.12
CA ALA A 13 -12.80 -17.71 14.45
C ALA A 13 -12.45 -16.63 15.48
N GLU A 14 -11.19 -16.20 15.54
CA GLU A 14 -10.74 -15.13 16.44
C GLU A 14 -11.45 -13.81 16.14
N LEU A 15 -11.51 -13.44 14.86
CA LEU A 15 -12.13 -12.19 14.43
C LEU A 15 -13.66 -12.23 14.56
N VAL A 16 -14.33 -13.39 14.58
CA VAL A 16 -15.77 -13.45 14.89
C VAL A 16 -16.00 -13.20 16.37
N ALA A 17 -15.13 -13.73 17.24
CA ALA A 17 -15.25 -13.58 18.69
C ALA A 17 -14.96 -12.14 19.17
N GLU A 18 -13.97 -11.47 18.58
CA GLU A 18 -13.52 -10.16 19.04
C GLU A 18 -13.30 -9.14 17.91
N ASP A 19 -13.44 -7.87 18.24
CA ASP A 19 -13.15 -6.75 17.35
C ASP A 19 -11.64 -6.44 17.36
N ALA A 20 -10.99 -6.71 16.24
CA ALA A 20 -9.56 -6.52 16.09
C ALA A 20 -9.17 -5.97 14.71
N LEU A 21 -7.97 -5.41 14.66
CA LEU A 21 -7.26 -5.08 13.42
C LEU A 21 -6.45 -6.31 13.02
N LEU A 22 -6.81 -6.94 11.89
CA LEU A 22 -6.05 -8.03 11.30
C LEU A 22 -4.94 -7.47 10.41
N ILE A 23 -3.69 -7.81 10.74
CA ILE A 23 -2.53 -7.55 9.88
C ILE A 23 -1.95 -8.90 9.49
N ILE A 24 -2.10 -9.26 8.22
CA ILE A 24 -1.51 -10.49 7.67
C ILE A 24 -0.29 -10.15 6.81
N ALA A 25 0.64 -11.10 6.69
CA ALA A 25 1.70 -10.97 5.71
C ALA A 25 1.15 -10.97 4.27
N ARG A 26 1.77 -10.16 3.40
CA ARG A 26 1.38 -10.02 2.00
C ARG A 26 1.33 -11.39 1.31
N GLY A 27 0.24 -11.65 0.59
CA GLY A 27 0.06 -12.89 -0.18
C GLY A 27 -0.53 -14.08 0.59
N LEU A 28 -0.87 -13.96 1.88
CA LEU A 28 -1.53 -15.02 2.65
C LEU A 28 -3.05 -15.17 2.37
N GLY A 29 -3.58 -14.43 1.38
CA GLY A 29 -4.96 -14.56 0.93
C GLY A 29 -5.98 -13.76 1.77
N LEU A 30 -5.74 -12.47 2.00
CA LEU A 30 -6.69 -11.57 2.69
C LEU A 30 -8.09 -11.60 2.06
N ARG A 31 -8.13 -11.67 0.73
CA ARG A 31 -9.36 -11.77 -0.07
C ARG A 31 -10.23 -12.94 0.36
N ASN A 32 -9.64 -14.11 0.61
CA ASN A 32 -10.38 -15.31 1.02
C ASN A 32 -10.99 -15.15 2.42
N ILE A 33 -10.24 -14.52 3.33
CA ILE A 33 -10.68 -14.22 4.69
C ILE A 33 -11.85 -13.23 4.65
N LEU A 34 -11.70 -12.13 3.89
CA LEU A 34 -12.77 -11.15 3.68
C LEU A 34 -14.01 -11.82 3.08
N GLY A 35 -13.85 -12.61 2.01
CA GLY A 35 -14.94 -13.36 1.39
C GLY A 35 -15.70 -14.24 2.38
N ALA A 36 -15.00 -14.99 3.24
CA ALA A 36 -15.64 -15.79 4.29
C ALA A 36 -16.41 -14.94 5.30
N PHE A 37 -15.89 -13.77 5.69
CA PHE A 37 -16.60 -12.82 6.54
C PHE A 37 -17.88 -12.29 5.89
N LEU A 38 -17.80 -11.90 4.63
CA LEU A 38 -18.98 -11.42 3.89
C LEU A 38 -20.04 -12.51 3.79
N GLN A 39 -19.66 -13.78 3.65
CA GLN A 39 -20.60 -14.91 3.64
C GLN A 39 -21.30 -15.13 4.98
N ILE A 40 -20.55 -15.12 6.09
CA ILE A 40 -21.11 -15.30 7.44
C ILE A 40 -22.16 -14.23 7.74
N TYR A 41 -21.88 -12.98 7.33
CA TYR A 41 -22.77 -11.84 7.57
C TYR A 41 -23.77 -11.58 6.44
N SER A 42 -23.82 -12.41 5.39
CA SER A 42 -24.78 -12.29 4.27
C SER A 42 -26.17 -12.79 4.66
N GLN A 43 -26.74 -12.21 5.71
CA GLN A 43 -28.09 -12.51 6.19
C GLN A 43 -28.96 -11.25 6.11
N PRO A 44 -30.25 -11.37 5.79
CA PRO A 44 -31.15 -10.20 5.67
C PRO A 44 -31.31 -9.43 6.99
N GLN A 45 -31.11 -10.10 8.12
CA GLN A 45 -31.22 -9.49 9.45
C GLN A 45 -30.01 -8.63 9.83
N ASN A 46 -28.88 -8.80 9.14
CA ASN A 46 -27.65 -8.10 9.44
C ASN A 46 -27.44 -6.98 8.43
N LEU A 47 -27.03 -5.80 8.88
CA LEU A 47 -26.58 -4.71 8.00
C LEU A 47 -25.11 -4.47 8.25
N VAL A 48 -24.25 -4.93 7.32
CA VAL A 48 -22.80 -4.79 7.41
C VAL A 48 -22.29 -3.94 6.26
N LEU A 49 -21.50 -2.92 6.58
CA LEU A 49 -20.97 -1.98 5.59
C LEU A 49 -19.49 -2.29 5.34
N LEU A 50 -19.13 -2.55 4.09
CA LEU A 50 -17.76 -2.71 3.65
C LEU A 50 -17.27 -1.38 3.06
N ILE A 51 -16.19 -0.84 3.63
CA ILE A 51 -15.60 0.44 3.23
C ILE A 51 -14.14 0.28 2.80
N ASN A 52 -13.64 1.28 2.05
CA ASN A 52 -12.25 1.39 1.60
C ASN A 52 -11.80 0.24 0.69
N THR A 53 -12.72 -0.24 -0.15
CA THR A 53 -12.47 -1.18 -1.25
C THR A 53 -12.32 -0.47 -2.58
N ASN A 54 -11.57 -1.08 -3.51
CA ASN A 54 -11.50 -0.64 -4.90
C ASN A 54 -12.59 -1.33 -5.73
N SER A 55 -12.99 -0.74 -6.86
CA SER A 55 -13.98 -1.33 -7.79
C SER A 55 -13.62 -2.74 -8.25
N ASP A 56 -12.33 -2.97 -8.50
CA ASP A 56 -11.82 -4.26 -8.96
C ASP A 56 -11.93 -5.31 -7.84
N GLN A 57 -11.56 -4.93 -6.62
CA GLN A 57 -11.69 -5.78 -5.42
C GLN A 57 -13.16 -6.12 -5.14
N GLU A 58 -14.07 -5.17 -5.32
CA GLU A 58 -15.51 -5.41 -5.13
C GLU A 58 -16.08 -6.39 -6.16
N THR A 59 -15.61 -6.30 -7.41
CA THR A 59 -16.04 -7.20 -8.48
C THR A 59 -15.50 -8.60 -8.26
N GLU A 60 -14.21 -8.71 -7.94
CA GLU A 60 -13.57 -9.96 -7.55
C GLU A 60 -14.26 -10.63 -6.34
N LEU A 61 -14.58 -9.86 -5.30
CA LEU A 61 -15.30 -10.37 -4.13
C LEU A 61 -16.72 -10.83 -4.51
N ARG A 62 -17.41 -10.10 -5.39
CA ARG A 62 -18.74 -10.50 -5.88
C ARG A 62 -18.66 -11.82 -6.64
N ASP A 63 -17.68 -11.97 -7.53
CA ASP A 63 -17.50 -13.18 -8.33
C ASP A 63 -17.18 -14.39 -7.43
N ASP A 64 -16.32 -14.22 -6.42
CA ASP A 64 -16.04 -15.26 -5.42
C ASP A 64 -17.28 -15.67 -4.65
N LEU A 65 -18.10 -14.70 -4.24
CA LEU A 65 -19.33 -14.95 -3.51
C LEU A 65 -20.33 -15.74 -4.36
N CYS A 66 -20.51 -15.33 -5.62
CA CYS A 66 -21.38 -15.99 -6.60
C CYS A 66 -20.90 -17.42 -6.92
N ALA A 67 -19.61 -17.63 -7.18
CA ALA A 67 -19.06 -18.95 -7.51
C ALA A 67 -19.25 -19.97 -6.39
N ASN A 68 -19.25 -19.51 -5.14
CA ASN A 68 -19.36 -20.35 -3.96
C ASN A 68 -20.79 -20.66 -3.52
N THR A 69 -21.79 -20.03 -4.11
CA THR A 69 -23.19 -20.15 -3.67
C THR A 69 -23.99 -20.71 -4.83
N SER A 70 -24.41 -21.98 -4.73
CA SER A 70 -25.25 -22.65 -5.75
C SER A 70 -26.67 -22.06 -5.87
N GLN A 71 -26.96 -20.96 -5.16
CA GLN A 71 -28.19 -20.20 -5.30
C GLN A 71 -27.97 -19.04 -6.26
N SER A 72 -28.87 -18.96 -7.24
CA SER A 72 -28.99 -17.91 -8.25
C SER A 72 -28.68 -16.51 -7.72
N ALA A 73 -28.15 -15.65 -8.59
CA ALA A 73 -27.65 -14.28 -8.41
C ALA A 73 -28.50 -13.30 -7.56
N ASN A 74 -29.70 -13.69 -7.12
CA ASN A 74 -30.61 -12.94 -6.25
C ASN A 74 -30.57 -13.33 -4.76
N GLY A 75 -29.86 -14.40 -4.38
CA GLY A 75 -29.80 -14.91 -3.00
C GLY A 75 -28.65 -14.35 -2.15
N LEU A 76 -27.67 -13.67 -2.77
CA LEU A 76 -26.57 -13.04 -2.05
C LEU A 76 -26.96 -11.63 -1.65
N HIS A 77 -26.99 -11.39 -0.35
CA HIS A 77 -27.16 -10.06 0.22
C HIS A 77 -25.87 -9.23 0.09
N PHE A 78 -25.07 -9.39 -0.96
CA PHE A 78 -23.92 -8.54 -1.25
C PHE A 78 -24.25 -7.57 -2.37
N ARG A 79 -24.35 -6.27 -2.05
CA ARG A 79 -24.69 -5.23 -3.01
C ARG A 79 -23.62 -4.14 -3.03
N THR A 80 -23.29 -3.65 -4.21
CA THR A 80 -22.40 -2.49 -4.36
C THR A 80 -23.24 -1.24 -4.58
N ILE A 81 -22.95 -0.20 -3.81
CA ILE A 81 -23.61 1.10 -3.95
C ILE A 81 -22.72 2.01 -4.78
N THR A 82 -23.12 2.23 -6.04
CA THR A 82 -22.51 3.18 -6.95
C THR A 82 -23.20 4.55 -6.85
N SER A 83 -22.56 5.58 -7.42
CA SER A 83 -23.13 6.93 -7.51
C SER A 83 -24.33 7.04 -8.45
N GLU A 84 -24.62 6.00 -9.23
CA GLU A 84 -25.69 5.96 -10.22
C GLU A 84 -27.06 5.64 -9.58
N LEU A 85 -27.06 5.01 -8.40
CA LEU A 85 -28.28 4.67 -7.68
C LEU A 85 -28.96 5.93 -7.12
N SER A 86 -30.27 5.98 -7.27
CA SER A 86 -31.07 7.08 -6.73
C SER A 86 -31.02 7.11 -5.20
N VAL A 87 -31.36 8.26 -4.62
CA VAL A 87 -31.40 8.44 -3.17
C VAL A 87 -32.39 7.48 -2.51
N ASN A 88 -33.55 7.27 -3.12
CA ASN A 88 -34.61 6.43 -2.56
C ASN A 88 -34.24 4.96 -2.63
N GLU A 89 -33.69 4.50 -3.78
CA GLU A 89 -33.19 3.13 -3.91
C GLU A 89 -32.14 2.82 -2.84
N ARG A 90 -31.20 3.74 -2.58
CA ARG A 90 -30.20 3.54 -1.51
C ARG A 90 -30.83 3.40 -0.12
N ALA A 91 -31.85 4.19 0.20
CA ALA A 91 -32.56 4.07 1.47
C ALA A 91 -33.27 2.72 1.61
N ASP A 92 -33.88 2.24 0.52
CA ASP A 92 -34.53 0.93 0.47
C ASP A 92 -33.51 -0.21 0.58
N LEU A 93 -32.32 -0.06 -0.03
CA LEU A 93 -31.21 -0.99 0.13
C LEU A 93 -30.82 -1.11 1.60
N TYR A 94 -30.56 0.00 2.29
CA TYR A 94 -30.19 -0.04 3.71
C TYR A 94 -31.24 -0.72 4.60
N ARG A 95 -32.52 -0.61 4.24
CA ARG A 95 -33.64 -1.27 4.95
C ARG A 95 -33.76 -2.75 4.63
N PHE A 96 -33.43 -3.15 3.40
CA PHE A 96 -33.43 -4.54 2.97
C PHE A 96 -32.39 -5.38 3.74
N GLY A 97 -31.34 -4.73 4.26
CA GLY A 97 -30.28 -5.39 4.99
C GLY A 97 -29.33 -6.14 4.06
N GLY A 98 -28.32 -6.76 4.67
CA GLY A 98 -27.24 -7.43 3.99
C GLY A 98 -25.88 -6.78 4.17
N VAL A 99 -24.95 -7.24 3.35
CA VAL A 99 -23.60 -6.72 3.22
C VAL A 99 -23.55 -5.75 2.04
N MET A 100 -23.09 -4.53 2.28
CA MET A 100 -23.04 -3.50 1.25
C MET A 100 -21.64 -2.93 1.12
N ALA A 101 -21.08 -2.99 -0.09
CA ALA A 101 -19.86 -2.27 -0.44
C ALA A 101 -20.22 -0.84 -0.85
N ILE A 102 -19.66 0.14 -0.15
CA ILE A 102 -20.01 1.55 -0.32
C ILE A 102 -18.75 2.39 -0.36
N THR A 103 -18.69 3.32 -1.31
CA THR A 103 -17.61 4.30 -1.34
C THR A 103 -17.71 5.26 -0.16
N SER A 104 -16.57 5.61 0.43
CA SER A 104 -16.52 6.45 1.63
C SER A 104 -17.23 7.79 1.46
N ARG A 105 -17.14 8.40 0.27
CA ARG A 105 -17.81 9.67 -0.03
C ARG A 105 -19.34 9.57 0.04
N ILE A 106 -19.91 8.49 -0.51
CA ILE A 106 -21.38 8.26 -0.48
C ILE A 106 -21.83 8.04 0.97
N LEU A 107 -21.11 7.18 1.70
CA LEU A 107 -21.46 6.82 3.07
C LEU A 107 -21.42 8.04 4.01
N VAL A 108 -20.42 8.92 3.89
CA VAL A 108 -20.36 10.16 4.68
C VAL A 108 -21.61 11.01 4.47
N MET A 109 -22.00 11.24 3.22
CA MET A 109 -23.19 12.06 2.91
C MET A 109 -24.46 11.42 3.45
N ASP A 110 -24.62 10.11 3.33
CA ASP A 110 -25.79 9.40 3.81
C ASP A 110 -25.86 9.35 5.36
N LEU A 111 -24.72 9.30 6.05
CA LEU A 111 -24.64 9.37 7.51
C LEU A 111 -24.94 10.77 8.06
N LEU A 112 -24.47 11.82 7.38
CA LEU A 112 -24.74 13.22 7.75
C LEU A 112 -26.21 13.60 7.53
N THR A 113 -26.82 13.07 6.46
CA THR A 113 -28.24 13.30 6.14
C THR A 113 -29.20 12.33 6.85
N ASN A 114 -28.70 11.50 7.78
CA ASN A 114 -29.49 10.52 8.55
C ASN A 114 -30.28 9.52 7.69
N ARG A 115 -29.79 9.17 6.50
CA ARG A 115 -30.44 8.19 5.60
C ARG A 115 -30.15 6.75 5.99
N VAL A 116 -28.92 6.49 6.44
CA VAL A 116 -28.53 5.18 6.95
C VAL A 116 -29.08 5.03 8.37
N PRO A 117 -29.88 3.99 8.66
CA PRO A 117 -30.34 3.71 10.01
C PRO A 117 -29.17 3.17 10.85
N VAL A 118 -28.34 4.06 11.39
CA VAL A 118 -27.07 3.70 12.07
C VAL A 118 -27.28 2.74 13.25
N HIS A 119 -28.45 2.77 13.88
CA HIS A 119 -28.83 1.88 14.98
C HIS A 119 -29.09 0.42 14.52
N LEU A 120 -29.42 0.20 13.25
CA LEU A 120 -29.62 -1.14 12.67
C LEU A 120 -28.33 -1.71 12.08
N VAL A 121 -27.28 -0.91 11.92
CA VAL A 121 -25.99 -1.36 11.39
C VAL A 121 -25.35 -2.31 12.41
N THR A 122 -25.24 -3.58 12.02
CA THR A 122 -24.61 -4.64 12.81
C THR A 122 -23.11 -4.42 12.93
N GLY A 123 -22.45 -3.89 11.88
CA GLY A 123 -21.03 -3.58 11.93
C GLY A 123 -20.45 -2.98 10.67
N ILE A 124 -19.20 -2.55 10.76
CA ILE A 124 -18.41 -1.99 9.66
C ILE A 124 -17.14 -2.81 9.47
N LEU A 125 -16.90 -3.23 8.23
CA LEU A 125 -15.68 -3.87 7.76
C LEU A 125 -14.83 -2.83 7.02
N VAL A 126 -13.62 -2.60 7.53
CA VAL A 126 -12.67 -1.66 6.92
C VAL A 126 -11.62 -2.45 6.15
N ALA A 127 -11.71 -2.45 4.82
CA ALA A 127 -10.65 -2.98 3.97
C ALA A 127 -9.45 -2.01 3.93
N ASN A 128 -8.28 -2.50 3.51
CA ASN A 128 -7.08 -1.70 3.27
C ASN A 128 -6.76 -0.70 4.40
N ALA A 129 -6.82 -1.16 5.65
CA ALA A 129 -6.74 -0.31 6.85
C ALA A 129 -5.44 0.51 6.95
N HIS A 130 -4.38 0.11 6.23
CA HIS A 130 -3.12 0.86 6.12
C HIS A 130 -3.28 2.26 5.49
N ARG A 131 -4.39 2.52 4.76
CA ARG A 131 -4.68 3.84 4.16
C ARG A 131 -5.41 4.79 5.09
N VAL A 132 -5.90 4.30 6.24
CA VAL A 132 -6.71 5.11 7.16
C VAL A 132 -5.80 6.05 7.94
N THR A 133 -5.89 7.33 7.62
CA THR A 133 -5.17 8.43 8.28
C THR A 133 -6.14 9.33 9.05
N ALA A 134 -5.62 10.24 9.87
CA ALA A 134 -6.47 11.17 10.65
C ALA A 134 -7.32 12.11 9.77
N THR A 135 -6.90 12.36 8.53
CA THR A 135 -7.61 13.19 7.55
C THR A 135 -8.46 12.37 6.57
N SER A 136 -8.45 11.04 6.69
CA SER A 136 -9.21 10.15 5.83
C SER A 136 -10.71 10.24 6.11
N THR A 137 -11.52 10.02 5.07
CA THR A 137 -12.98 10.00 5.18
C THR A 137 -13.48 8.82 6.03
N GLU A 138 -12.71 7.73 6.04
CA GLU A 138 -12.95 6.49 6.75
C GLU A 138 -12.90 6.72 8.25
N ALA A 139 -11.86 7.41 8.74
CA ALA A 139 -11.77 7.79 10.14
C ALA A 139 -12.96 8.64 10.60
N PHE A 140 -13.44 9.53 9.71
CA PHE A 140 -14.63 10.33 9.98
C PHE A 140 -15.92 9.49 10.02
N ILE A 141 -16.09 8.54 9.10
CA ILE A 141 -17.21 7.58 9.09
C ILE A 141 -17.25 6.80 10.41
N LEU A 142 -16.12 6.24 10.85
CA LEU A 142 -16.06 5.45 12.08
C LEU A 142 -16.38 6.29 13.32
N ARG A 143 -15.94 7.55 13.35
CA ARG A 143 -16.31 8.50 14.41
C ARG A 143 -17.82 8.77 14.44
N LEU A 144 -18.45 9.02 13.29
CA LEU A 144 -19.90 9.23 13.21
C LEU A 144 -20.69 7.96 13.60
N PHE A 145 -20.19 6.79 13.19
CA PHE A 145 -20.77 5.51 13.55
C PHE A 145 -20.75 5.30 15.07
N ARG A 146 -19.59 5.45 15.73
CA ARG A 146 -19.44 5.27 17.18
C ARG A 146 -20.21 6.28 18.02
N GLN A 147 -20.50 7.48 17.50
CA GLN A 147 -21.34 8.46 18.18
C GLN A 147 -22.81 8.04 18.27
N LYS A 148 -23.33 7.33 17.25
CA LYS A 148 -24.74 6.93 17.15
C LYS A 148 -24.99 5.47 17.52
N ASN A 149 -23.98 4.60 17.39
CA ASN A 149 -24.09 3.18 17.64
C ASN A 149 -22.88 2.66 18.45
N SER A 150 -23.16 2.17 19.65
CA SER A 150 -22.18 1.56 20.56
C SER A 150 -22.12 0.04 20.49
N GLN A 151 -23.11 -0.62 19.87
CA GLN A 151 -23.25 -2.07 19.84
C GLN A 151 -22.63 -2.71 18.59
N GLY A 152 -22.65 -2.01 17.45
CA GLY A 152 -22.16 -2.60 16.21
C GLY A 152 -20.64 -2.81 16.21
N PHE A 153 -20.18 -3.88 15.57
CA PHE A 153 -18.77 -4.23 15.56
C PHE A 153 -17.97 -3.39 14.54
N ILE A 154 -16.67 -3.23 14.78
CA ILE A 154 -15.74 -2.73 13.76
C ILE A 154 -14.65 -3.77 13.60
N LYS A 155 -14.35 -4.17 12.36
CA LYS A 155 -13.23 -5.06 12.05
C LYS A 155 -12.44 -4.48 10.89
N ALA A 156 -11.11 -4.48 11.01
CA ALA A 156 -10.23 -3.85 10.05
C ALA A 156 -9.21 -4.85 9.51
N PHE A 157 -8.88 -4.71 8.22
CA PHE A 157 -8.09 -5.68 7.48
C PHE A 157 -6.95 -5.00 6.74
N SER A 158 -5.73 -5.53 6.86
CA SER A 158 -4.58 -5.08 6.07
C SER A 158 -3.62 -6.23 5.76
N ASP A 159 -3.07 -6.22 4.55
CA ASP A 159 -2.00 -7.11 4.07
C ASP A 159 -0.64 -6.39 3.93
N GLN A 160 -0.57 -5.12 4.36
CA GLN A 160 0.62 -4.28 4.30
C GLN A 160 1.10 -3.91 5.72
N PRO A 161 1.90 -4.78 6.37
CA PRO A 161 2.43 -4.50 7.71
C PRO A 161 3.44 -3.34 7.74
N GLU A 162 4.16 -3.12 6.63
CA GLU A 162 5.21 -2.09 6.50
C GLU A 162 4.72 -0.67 6.83
N HIS A 163 3.46 -0.36 6.48
CA HIS A 163 2.83 0.93 6.76
C HIS A 163 2.62 1.19 8.26
N PHE A 164 2.45 0.14 9.07
CA PHE A 164 2.28 0.26 10.53
C PHE A 164 3.61 0.22 11.29
N ALA A 165 4.70 -0.21 10.63
CA ALA A 165 6.04 -0.19 11.21
C ALA A 165 6.76 1.15 10.99
N SER A 166 6.31 1.95 10.03
CA SER A 166 7.00 3.18 9.67
C SER A 166 6.53 4.37 10.51
N GLY A 167 7.47 5.07 11.18
CA GLY A 167 7.23 6.30 11.93
C GLY A 167 6.80 6.11 13.38
N PHE A 168 6.60 7.22 14.11
CA PHE A 168 6.33 7.17 15.55
C PHE A 168 4.89 6.78 15.88
N ALA A 169 4.74 5.65 16.59
CA ALA A 169 3.49 5.13 17.16
C ALA A 169 2.33 5.06 16.15
N THR A 170 2.60 4.70 14.90
CA THR A 170 1.59 4.65 13.83
C THR A 170 0.54 3.57 14.06
N LEU A 171 0.93 2.40 14.59
CA LEU A 171 -0.03 1.35 14.96
C LEU A 171 -1.03 1.81 16.03
N GLU A 172 -0.54 2.46 17.10
CA GLU A 172 -1.41 2.99 18.16
C GLU A 172 -2.36 4.07 17.63
N LYS A 173 -1.86 4.97 16.77
CA LYS A 173 -2.68 5.99 16.10
C LYS A 173 -3.75 5.33 15.21
N ALA A 174 -3.39 4.31 14.44
CA ALA A 174 -4.34 3.58 13.59
C ALA A 174 -5.44 2.90 14.42
N LEU A 175 -5.07 2.24 15.53
CA LEU A 175 -6.05 1.65 16.45
C LEU A 175 -7.03 2.67 17.03
N LYS A 176 -6.52 3.84 17.44
CA LYS A 176 -7.37 4.95 17.92
C LYS A 176 -8.33 5.46 16.84
N LEU A 177 -7.86 5.60 15.60
CA LEU A 177 -8.69 6.04 14.46
C LEU A 177 -9.75 5.01 14.09
N LEU A 178 -9.41 3.72 14.19
CA LEU A 178 -10.31 2.61 13.88
C LEU A 178 -11.25 2.25 15.05
N TYR A 179 -11.08 2.85 16.23
CA TYR A 179 -11.80 2.50 17.46
C TYR A 179 -11.63 1.03 17.86
N LEU A 180 -10.44 0.48 17.66
CA LEU A 180 -10.07 -0.90 17.97
C LEU A 180 -9.09 -0.96 19.15
N ARG A 181 -9.17 -2.02 19.95
CA ARG A 181 -8.29 -2.24 21.11
C ARG A 181 -7.27 -3.36 20.89
N LYS A 182 -7.59 -4.34 20.04
CA LYS A 182 -6.76 -5.52 19.77
C LYS A 182 -6.25 -5.52 18.34
N VAL A 183 -5.07 -6.12 18.16
CA VAL A 183 -4.42 -6.35 16.86
C VAL A 183 -4.08 -7.83 16.77
N ASN A 184 -4.46 -8.47 15.67
CA ASN A 184 -4.10 -9.86 15.38
C ASN A 184 -3.02 -9.84 14.29
N LEU A 185 -1.80 -10.26 14.64
CA LEU A 185 -0.65 -10.27 13.75
C LEU A 185 -0.43 -11.69 13.21
N TRP A 186 -0.46 -11.84 11.89
CA TRP A 186 -0.30 -13.13 11.22
C TRP A 186 0.89 -13.09 10.24
N PRO A 187 2.13 -13.18 10.74
CA PRO A 187 3.33 -13.26 9.90
C PRO A 187 3.48 -14.63 9.23
N ARG A 188 4.32 -14.72 8.19
CA ARG A 188 4.58 -15.99 7.48
C ARG A 188 5.26 -17.07 8.33
N PHE A 189 6.00 -16.66 9.36
CA PHE A 189 6.68 -17.56 10.30
C PHE A 189 5.78 -18.00 11.46
N HIS A 190 4.51 -17.60 11.48
CA HIS A 190 3.56 -18.11 12.47
C HIS A 190 3.41 -19.63 12.31
N VAL A 191 3.38 -20.38 13.40
CA VAL A 191 3.44 -21.85 13.40
C VAL A 191 2.40 -22.46 12.46
N THR A 192 1.12 -22.11 12.64
CA THR A 192 0.02 -22.63 11.79
C THR A 192 0.10 -22.17 10.33
N VAL A 193 0.74 -21.03 10.05
CA VAL A 193 0.96 -20.54 8.68
C VAL A 193 2.09 -21.34 8.02
N SER A 194 3.21 -21.53 8.72
CA SER A 194 4.37 -22.29 8.23
C SER A 194 3.97 -23.73 7.90
N GLU A 195 3.29 -24.41 8.83
CA GLU A 195 2.81 -25.79 8.63
C GLU A 195 1.91 -25.92 7.39
N SER A 196 1.03 -24.94 7.16
CA SER A 196 0.13 -24.91 6.01
C SER A 196 0.86 -24.68 4.68
N LEU A 197 1.94 -23.90 4.69
CA LEU A 197 2.70 -23.55 3.48
C LEU A 197 3.78 -24.59 3.16
N GLU A 198 4.40 -25.19 4.17
CA GLU A 198 5.41 -26.25 4.02
C GLU A 198 4.81 -27.54 3.44
N SER A 199 3.50 -27.76 3.62
CA SER A 199 2.79 -28.90 3.05
C SER A 199 2.86 -28.98 1.53
N ASN A 200 3.05 -27.86 0.82
CA ASN A 200 3.15 -27.84 -0.65
C ASN A 200 4.11 -26.75 -1.13
N THR A 201 5.41 -26.99 -0.99
CA THR A 201 6.45 -26.06 -1.47
C THR A 201 6.68 -26.22 -2.97
N ALA A 202 6.67 -25.12 -3.71
CA ALA A 202 7.12 -25.13 -5.10
C ALA A 202 8.64 -25.38 -5.17
N ASN A 203 9.09 -26.21 -6.10
CA ASN A 203 10.52 -26.44 -6.33
C ASN A 203 11.14 -25.18 -6.97
N VAL A 204 12.00 -24.48 -6.24
CA VAL A 204 12.67 -23.26 -6.70
C VAL A 204 14.11 -23.59 -7.07
N ILE A 205 14.48 -23.34 -8.31
CA ILE A 205 15.87 -23.47 -8.79
C ILE A 205 16.44 -22.07 -8.94
N GLU A 206 17.41 -21.70 -8.09
CA GLU A 206 18.07 -20.40 -8.16
C GLU A 206 19.24 -20.44 -9.15
N ILE A 207 19.10 -19.70 -10.26
CA ILE A 207 20.15 -19.57 -11.28
C ILE A 207 20.78 -18.18 -11.14
N ARG A 208 22.05 -18.13 -10.75
CA ARG A 208 22.78 -16.88 -10.57
C ARG A 208 23.46 -16.44 -11.86
N GLN A 209 22.91 -15.42 -12.52
CA GLN A 209 23.55 -14.78 -13.67
C GLN A 209 24.40 -13.57 -13.21
N PRO A 210 25.74 -13.59 -13.34
CA PRO A 210 26.57 -12.45 -13.01
C PRO A 210 26.43 -11.33 -14.04
N LEU A 211 26.51 -10.08 -13.58
CA LEU A 211 26.65 -8.90 -14.44
C LEU A 211 28.00 -8.93 -15.19
N THR A 212 28.00 -8.38 -16.40
CA THR A 212 29.21 -8.19 -17.20
C THR A 212 30.16 -7.17 -16.53
N LYS A 213 31.44 -7.17 -16.93
CA LYS A 213 32.44 -6.23 -16.37
C LYS A 213 32.03 -4.76 -16.59
N ALA A 214 31.49 -4.44 -17.77
CA ALA A 214 31.02 -3.10 -18.10
C ALA A 214 29.82 -2.69 -17.22
N MET A 215 28.82 -3.58 -17.08
CA MET A 215 27.66 -3.32 -16.21
C MET A 215 28.08 -3.11 -14.75
N LYS A 216 29.04 -3.88 -14.23
CA LYS A 216 29.56 -3.69 -12.87
C LYS A 216 30.26 -2.34 -12.71
N SER A 217 31.04 -1.92 -13.70
CA SER A 217 31.70 -0.60 -13.68
C SER A 217 30.68 0.53 -13.67
N ILE A 218 29.64 0.44 -14.52
CA ILE A 218 28.56 1.43 -14.58
C ILE A 218 27.76 1.44 -13.27
N GLN A 219 27.41 0.26 -12.74
CA GLN A 219 26.71 0.14 -11.46
C GLN A 219 27.49 0.79 -10.32
N ALA A 220 28.79 0.50 -10.20
CA ALA A 220 29.64 1.08 -9.17
C ALA A 220 29.69 2.61 -9.28
N ALA A 221 29.84 3.14 -10.51
CA ALA A 221 29.85 4.57 -10.76
C ALA A 221 28.52 5.25 -10.40
N ILE A 222 27.37 4.62 -10.71
CA ILE A 222 26.04 5.15 -10.33
C ILE A 222 25.88 5.16 -8.80
N ILE A 223 26.31 4.11 -8.10
CA ILE A 223 26.25 4.04 -6.63
C ILE A 223 27.14 5.13 -6.00
N GLU A 224 28.33 5.37 -6.56
CA GLU A 224 29.23 6.45 -6.13
C GLU A 224 28.59 7.83 -6.34
N CYS A 225 27.92 8.07 -7.49
CA CYS A 225 27.14 9.29 -7.70
C CYS A 225 25.99 9.45 -6.69
N MET A 226 25.30 8.36 -6.35
CA MET A 226 24.24 8.39 -5.34
C MET A 226 24.79 8.76 -3.97
N ASP A 227 25.95 8.24 -3.57
CA ASP A 227 26.59 8.58 -2.29
C ASP A 227 26.97 10.07 -2.24
N VAL A 228 27.55 10.62 -3.31
CA VAL A 228 27.86 12.05 -3.40
C VAL A 228 26.58 12.90 -3.27
N CYS A 229 25.50 12.51 -3.96
CA CYS A 229 24.19 13.18 -3.84
C CYS A 229 23.65 13.13 -2.41
N LEU A 230 23.78 11.98 -1.73
CA LEU A 230 23.32 11.81 -0.35
C LEU A 230 24.16 12.64 0.63
N GLN A 231 25.47 12.72 0.44
CA GLN A 231 26.34 13.56 1.27
C GLN A 231 26.02 15.05 1.12
N GLU A 232 25.79 15.52 -0.12
CA GLU A 232 25.34 16.89 -0.37
C GLU A 232 23.93 17.14 0.18
N LEU A 233 23.04 16.15 0.08
CA LEU A 233 21.71 16.23 0.68
C LEU A 233 21.82 16.40 2.20
N ARG A 234 22.59 15.53 2.88
CA ARG A 234 22.88 15.57 4.33
C ARG A 234 23.43 16.94 4.77
N ARG A 235 24.37 17.50 4.00
CA ARG A 235 24.98 18.81 4.27
C ARG A 235 23.99 19.96 4.08
N SER A 236 23.13 19.89 3.06
CA SER A 236 22.08 20.90 2.84
C SER A 236 20.94 20.78 3.86
N SER A 237 20.71 19.57 4.36
CA SER A 237 19.66 19.27 5.31
C SER A 237 20.06 19.48 6.76
N SER A 238 21.31 19.73 7.14
CA SER A 238 21.64 19.99 8.56
C SER A 238 20.95 21.23 9.16
N ALA A 239 20.29 22.06 8.33
CA ALA A 239 19.42 23.17 8.76
C ALA A 239 17.93 22.78 8.92
N ILE A 240 17.56 21.56 8.51
CA ILE A 240 16.22 21.01 8.46
C ILE A 240 16.29 19.72 9.28
N GLU A 241 15.57 19.58 10.39
CA GLU A 241 15.61 18.39 11.28
C GLU A 241 15.15 17.09 10.58
N LEU A 242 15.86 16.63 9.55
CA LEU A 242 15.68 15.35 8.89
C LEU A 242 16.39 14.29 9.72
N ASP A 243 15.74 13.14 9.82
CA ASP A 243 16.31 11.99 10.49
C ASP A 243 17.48 11.44 9.65
N ILE A 244 18.70 11.71 10.10
CA ILE A 244 19.94 11.38 9.37
C ILE A 244 20.14 9.86 9.26
N GLU A 245 19.53 9.09 10.16
CA GLU A 245 19.67 7.63 10.24
C GLU A 245 19.13 6.92 8.99
N ASP A 246 18.08 7.47 8.36
CA ASP A 246 17.45 6.87 7.17
C ASP A 246 18.22 7.16 5.87
N LEU A 247 19.12 8.15 5.84
CA LEU A 247 19.80 8.64 4.63
C LEU A 247 21.02 7.81 4.22
N THR A 248 20.95 6.48 4.21
CA THR A 248 22.07 5.60 3.80
C THR A 248 21.95 5.17 2.33
N VAL A 249 23.08 4.78 1.72
CA VAL A 249 23.10 4.26 0.33
C VAL A 249 22.23 3.00 0.23
N ASP A 250 22.31 2.09 1.20
CA ASP A 250 21.50 0.86 1.22
C ASP A 250 20.01 1.16 1.24
N ASN A 251 19.58 2.13 2.06
CA ASN A 251 18.20 2.58 2.08
C ASN A 251 17.81 3.23 0.75
N ALA A 252 18.70 4.05 0.16
CA ALA A 252 18.46 4.75 -1.10
C ALA A 252 18.25 3.83 -2.31
N LEU A 253 18.76 2.59 -2.27
CA LEU A 253 18.49 1.58 -3.30
C LEU A 253 17.03 1.12 -3.31
N PHE A 254 16.33 1.17 -2.17
CA PHE A 254 14.95 0.72 -2.08
C PHE A 254 13.95 1.76 -2.59
N LYS A 255 12.82 1.28 -3.14
CA LYS A 255 11.71 2.15 -3.58
C LYS A 255 11.04 2.89 -2.41
N SER A 256 11.08 2.29 -1.21
CA SER A 256 10.56 2.90 0.03
C SER A 256 11.28 4.19 0.40
N PHE A 257 12.52 4.39 -0.05
CA PHE A 257 13.30 5.59 0.22
C PHE A 257 12.63 6.87 -0.27
N ASP A 258 12.08 6.87 -1.49
CA ASP A 258 11.35 8.03 -2.02
C ASP A 258 10.15 8.39 -1.14
N VAL A 259 9.48 7.37 -0.60
CA VAL A 259 8.32 7.54 0.26
C VAL A 259 8.74 8.13 1.60
N ILE A 260 9.86 7.67 2.16
CA ILE A 260 10.43 8.21 3.40
C ILE A 260 10.82 9.68 3.20
N ILE A 261 11.59 9.98 2.14
CA ILE A 261 12.01 11.35 1.81
C ILE A 261 10.80 12.26 1.61
N ARG A 262 9.80 11.85 0.81
CA ARG A 262 8.59 12.65 0.61
C ARG A 262 7.83 12.90 1.90
N ARG A 263 7.66 11.87 2.73
CA ARG A 263 6.97 12.02 4.02
C ARG A 263 7.63 13.07 4.91
N GLN A 264 8.96 13.13 4.93
CA GLN A 264 9.70 14.10 5.72
C GLN A 264 9.72 15.50 5.07
N LEU A 265 9.85 15.58 3.74
CA LEU A 265 10.01 16.84 3.02
C LEU A 265 8.69 17.52 2.61
N ASP A 266 7.61 16.78 2.37
CA ASP A 266 6.32 17.34 1.91
C ASP A 266 5.77 18.44 2.85
N PRO A 267 5.79 18.29 4.19
CA PRO A 267 5.30 19.32 5.10
C PRO A 267 6.05 20.67 4.99
N ILE A 268 7.33 20.61 4.64
CA ILE A 268 8.24 21.75 4.58
C ILE A 268 8.70 22.07 3.15
N TRP A 269 8.08 21.46 2.13
CA TRP A 269 8.56 21.52 0.74
C TRP A 269 8.70 22.94 0.21
N HIS A 270 7.84 23.84 0.68
CA HIS A 270 7.87 25.27 0.35
C HIS A 270 9.10 26.01 0.92
N ARG A 271 9.70 25.53 2.01
CA ARG A 271 10.89 26.10 2.66
C ARG A 271 12.20 25.47 2.19
N VAL A 272 12.12 24.31 1.53
CA VAL A 272 13.27 23.58 1.01
C VAL A 272 13.88 24.33 -0.17
N SER A 273 15.21 24.46 -0.17
CA SER A 273 15.96 25.13 -1.23
C SER A 273 15.76 24.43 -2.59
N GLN A 274 15.85 25.18 -3.69
CA GLN A 274 15.74 24.61 -5.03
C GLN A 274 16.82 23.54 -5.29
N LYS A 275 18.03 23.73 -4.75
CA LYS A 275 19.13 22.76 -4.80
C LYS A 275 18.74 21.42 -4.16
N THR A 276 18.14 21.45 -2.96
CA THR A 276 17.71 20.23 -2.26
C THR A 276 16.59 19.52 -3.03
N LYS A 277 15.65 20.25 -3.64
CA LYS A 277 14.61 19.67 -4.50
C LYS A 277 15.20 18.97 -5.73
N GLN A 278 16.23 19.55 -6.34
CA GLN A 278 16.96 18.96 -7.45
C GLN A 278 17.69 17.69 -7.02
N LEU A 279 18.42 17.70 -5.89
CA LEU A 279 19.11 16.51 -5.36
C LEU A 279 18.16 15.32 -5.12
N VAL A 280 16.94 15.57 -4.62
CA VAL A 280 15.93 14.51 -4.47
C VAL A 280 15.47 13.96 -5.82
N GLY A 281 15.33 14.83 -6.84
CA GLY A 281 15.05 14.42 -8.21
C GLY A 281 16.18 13.60 -8.84
N ASP A 282 17.43 14.02 -8.62
CA ASP A 282 18.64 13.35 -9.09
C ASP A 282 18.78 11.96 -8.47
N LEU A 283 18.57 11.81 -7.16
CA LEU A 283 18.58 10.50 -6.47
C LEU A 283 17.54 9.54 -7.07
N LYS A 284 16.34 10.05 -7.38
CA LYS A 284 15.30 9.26 -8.04
C LYS A 284 15.73 8.84 -9.45
N MET A 285 16.37 9.74 -10.21
CA MET A 285 16.89 9.44 -11.55
C MET A 285 18.00 8.37 -11.49
N LEU A 286 18.99 8.54 -10.62
CA LEU A 286 20.10 7.59 -10.44
C LEU A 286 19.60 6.19 -10.04
N ARG A 287 18.63 6.12 -9.13
CA ARG A 287 18.02 4.84 -8.75
C ARG A 287 17.25 4.20 -9.92
N ASN A 288 16.54 4.99 -10.72
CA ASN A 288 15.89 4.47 -11.93
C ASN A 288 16.93 3.97 -12.95
N LEU A 289 18.06 4.67 -13.09
CA LEU A 289 19.15 4.28 -13.98
C LEU A 289 19.76 2.92 -13.59
N LEU A 290 19.89 2.63 -12.29
CA LEU A 290 20.27 1.28 -11.80
C LEU A 290 19.27 0.20 -12.25
N GLY A 291 17.97 0.49 -12.21
CA GLY A 291 16.94 -0.42 -12.70
C GLY A 291 16.99 -0.61 -14.22
N TYR A 292 17.22 0.48 -14.97
CA TYR A 292 17.31 0.45 -16.42
C TYR A 292 18.55 -0.31 -16.92
N LEU A 293 19.68 -0.24 -16.21
CA LEU A 293 20.88 -1.00 -16.54
C LEU A 293 20.63 -2.52 -16.64
N VAL A 294 19.69 -3.04 -15.84
CA VAL A 294 19.36 -4.47 -15.81
C VAL A 294 18.16 -4.81 -16.71
N THR A 295 17.25 -3.86 -16.92
CA THR A 295 15.96 -4.12 -17.60
C THR A 295 15.96 -3.75 -19.08
N TYR A 296 16.74 -2.75 -19.49
CA TYR A 296 16.79 -2.28 -20.89
C TYR A 296 17.93 -2.94 -21.66
N ASP A 297 17.75 -3.03 -22.98
CA ASP A 297 18.82 -3.34 -23.92
C ASP A 297 19.85 -2.20 -23.98
N SER A 298 21.05 -2.52 -24.46
CA SER A 298 22.17 -1.57 -24.51
C SER A 298 21.88 -0.33 -25.35
N VAL A 299 21.08 -0.44 -26.40
CA VAL A 299 20.78 0.68 -27.30
C VAL A 299 19.81 1.65 -26.63
N ASN A 300 18.69 1.16 -26.07
CA ASN A 300 17.76 2.02 -25.35
C ASN A 300 18.38 2.61 -24.07
N PHE A 301 19.19 1.84 -23.35
CA PHE A 301 19.93 2.36 -22.21
C PHE A 301 20.88 3.48 -22.63
N ASN A 302 21.57 3.32 -23.76
CA ASN A 302 22.42 4.36 -24.32
C ASN A 302 21.63 5.63 -24.69
N LEU A 303 20.57 5.50 -25.48
CA LEU A 303 19.74 6.64 -25.88
C LEU A 303 19.20 7.41 -24.66
N TYR A 304 18.89 6.70 -23.57
CA TYR A 304 18.49 7.33 -22.33
C TYR A 304 19.62 8.15 -21.68
N LEU A 305 20.84 7.63 -21.64
CA LEU A 305 22.02 8.37 -21.18
C LEU A 305 22.31 9.61 -22.02
N GLU A 306 22.24 9.49 -23.35
CA GLU A 306 22.42 10.62 -24.27
C GLU A 306 21.34 11.68 -24.08
N THR A 307 20.10 11.27 -23.82
CA THR A 307 18.99 12.18 -23.53
C THR A 307 19.25 12.95 -22.22
N ILE A 308 19.78 12.28 -21.18
CA ILE A 308 20.16 12.95 -19.92
C ILE A 308 21.25 14.00 -20.18
N LEU A 309 22.28 13.67 -20.95
CA LEU A 309 23.34 14.61 -21.33
C LEU A 309 22.80 15.78 -22.14
N ALA A 310 21.92 15.54 -23.11
CA ALA A 310 21.32 16.59 -23.93
C ALA A 310 20.39 17.53 -23.13
N THR A 311 19.78 17.02 -22.06
CA THR A 311 18.88 17.79 -21.19
C THR A 311 19.66 18.52 -20.08
N PHE A 312 20.94 18.20 -19.88
CA PHE A 312 21.78 18.87 -18.89
C PHE A 312 22.05 20.32 -19.31
N HIS A 313 21.62 21.27 -18.48
CA HIS A 313 22.09 22.65 -18.55
C HIS A 313 23.02 22.93 -17.35
N PRO A 314 24.13 23.67 -17.54
CA PRO A 314 25.07 23.99 -16.46
C PRO A 314 24.44 24.73 -15.28
N ASN A 315 23.35 25.47 -15.53
CA ASN A 315 22.60 26.19 -14.50
C ASN A 315 21.52 25.33 -13.81
N SER A 316 21.34 24.06 -14.20
CA SER A 316 20.30 23.17 -13.68
C SER A 316 20.60 22.60 -12.29
N GLY A 317 21.79 22.80 -11.74
CA GLY A 317 22.12 22.36 -10.38
C GLY A 317 22.21 20.84 -10.19
N SER A 318 22.24 20.04 -11.26
CA SER A 318 22.48 18.58 -11.19
C SER A 318 23.98 18.31 -10.97
N TYR A 319 24.41 18.38 -9.71
CA TYR A 319 25.81 18.29 -9.31
C TYR A 319 26.46 16.95 -9.64
N TRP A 320 25.68 15.86 -9.69
CA TRP A 320 26.22 14.52 -9.91
C TRP A 320 26.75 14.28 -11.32
N ILE A 321 26.30 15.04 -12.33
CA ILE A 321 26.77 14.89 -13.71
C ILE A 321 28.20 15.41 -13.87
N LEU A 322 28.62 16.30 -12.97
CA LEU A 322 29.94 16.93 -12.96
C LEU A 322 30.97 16.16 -12.12
N THR A 323 30.61 14.98 -11.60
CA THR A 323 31.52 14.19 -10.77
C THR A 323 32.31 13.18 -11.61
N ASP A 324 33.54 12.89 -11.21
CA ASP A 324 34.40 11.88 -11.85
C ASP A 324 33.70 10.51 -12.06
N PRO A 325 32.82 10.03 -11.15
CA PRO A 325 32.07 8.80 -11.39
C PRO A 325 31.06 8.92 -12.54
N ALA A 326 30.45 10.09 -12.77
CA ALA A 326 29.58 10.28 -13.93
C ALA A 326 30.37 10.20 -15.25
N GLU A 327 31.59 10.73 -15.29
CA GLU A 327 32.47 10.55 -16.46
C GLU A 327 32.76 9.07 -16.75
N LYS A 328 32.86 8.22 -15.73
CA LYS A 328 32.99 6.76 -15.92
C LYS A 328 31.74 6.13 -16.54
N ILE A 329 30.55 6.63 -16.23
CA ILE A 329 29.29 6.16 -16.84
C ILE A 329 29.30 6.50 -18.35
N PHE A 330 29.69 7.72 -18.69
CA PHE A 330 29.67 8.23 -20.07
C PHE A 330 30.92 7.90 -20.90
N SER A 331 32.01 7.42 -20.29
CA SER A 331 33.22 6.98 -21.02
C SER A 331 33.21 5.48 -21.34
N VAL A 332 32.61 4.65 -20.49
CA VAL A 332 32.40 3.21 -20.80
C VAL A 332 31.48 3.06 -22.02
N HIS A 333 30.57 4.00 -22.22
CA HIS A 333 29.74 4.20 -23.41
C HIS A 333 30.54 4.23 -24.73
N SER A 334 31.67 4.93 -24.76
CA SER A 334 32.46 5.16 -26.00
C SER A 334 33.26 3.94 -26.46
N SER A 335 33.27 2.87 -25.65
CA SER A 335 34.09 1.67 -25.84
C SER A 335 33.30 0.42 -26.26
N ILE A 336 32.00 0.56 -26.50
CA ILE A 336 31.15 -0.53 -27.02
C ILE A 336 31.14 -0.41 -28.55
N PRO A 337 31.91 -1.24 -29.29
CA PRO A 337 31.83 -1.24 -30.75
C PRO A 337 30.42 -1.68 -31.23
N PRO A 338 30.00 -1.26 -32.43
CA PRO A 338 28.68 -1.54 -32.99
C PRO A 338 28.36 -3.04 -33.10
#